data_AF-A0A4Q2XKG3-F1
#
_entry.id   AF-A0A4Q2XKG3-F1
#
_cell.length_a   1.000
_cell.length_b   1.000
_cell.length_c   1.000
_cell.angle_alpha   90.00
_cell.angle_beta   90.00
_cell.angle_gamma   90.00
#
_symmetry.space_group_name_H-M   'P 1'
#
loop_
_entity.id
_entity.type
_entity.pdbx_description
1 polymer ?
#
loop_
_entity_poly.entity_id
_entity_poly.type
_entity_poly.pdbx_seq_one_letter_code
_entity_poly.pdbx_strand_id
1 'polypeptide(L)' 'MFFSAVAVAEIPRELIGAYCTDCHDADEKKGGLDLEALEWKPDDRANLEKWVKVYDFVDKGEMPPKKRNQRPDAAEAE' A
#
# COMPACT_ATOMS: atom_id res chain seq x y z
N MET A 1 36.50 -6.03 -3.54
CA MET A 1 35.49 -5.21 -2.85
C MET A 1 34.22 -5.27 -3.68
N PHE A 2 33.28 -6.13 -3.29
CA PHE A 2 31.99 -6.26 -3.98
C PHE A 2 31.00 -5.35 -3.27
N PHE A 3 30.67 -4.22 -3.88
CA PHE A 3 29.49 -3.47 -3.48
C PHE A 3 28.28 -4.27 -3.94
N SER A 4 27.71 -5.07 -3.03
CA SER A 4 26.39 -5.63 -3.26
C SER A 4 25.40 -4.47 -3.14
N ALA A 5 24.86 -4.03 -4.28
CA ALA A 5 23.69 -3.17 -4.27
C ALA A 5 22.55 -4.00 -3.68
N VAL A 6 22.17 -3.68 -2.44
CA VAL A 6 20.86 -4.10 -1.94
C VAL A 6 19.87 -3.38 -2.85
N ALA A 7 19.16 -4.15 -3.68
CA ALA A 7 18.03 -3.63 -4.43
C ALA A 7 17.07 -3.02 -3.42
N VAL A 8 16.92 -1.69 -3.47
CA VAL A 8 15.82 -1.03 -2.76
C VAL A 8 14.56 -1.61 -3.39
N ALA A 9 13.72 -2.26 -2.60
CA ALA A 9 12.52 -2.91 -3.08
C ALA A 9 11.67 -1.89 -3.89
N GLU A 10 11.66 -2.04 -5.22
CA GLU A 10 10.80 -1.28 -6.15
C GLU A 10 9.33 -1.78 -6.10
N ILE A 11 9.07 -2.80 -5.27
CA ILE A 11 7.80 -3.51 -5.12
C ILE A 11 6.62 -2.69 -4.55
N PRO A 12 6.77 -1.54 -3.82
CA PRO A 12 5.62 -0.84 -3.25
C PRO A 12 4.60 -0.36 -4.30
N ARG A 13 5.05 0.18 -5.44
CA ARG A 13 4.14 0.81 -6.41
C ARG A 13 3.32 -0.20 -7.21
N GLU A 14 3.94 -1.29 -7.63
CA GLU A 14 3.25 -2.33 -8.40
C GLU A 14 2.19 -3.05 -7.55
N LEU A 15 2.48 -3.34 -6.28
CA LEU A 15 1.48 -3.91 -5.36
C LEU A 15 0.32 -2.95 -5.08
N ILE A 16 0.60 -1.67 -4.86
CA ILE A 16 -0.45 -0.66 -4.65
C ILE A 16 -1.35 -0.57 -5.89
N GLY A 17 -0.75 -0.55 -7.09
CA GLY A 17 -1.49 -0.54 -8.34
C GLY A 17 -2.35 -1.80 -8.57
N ALA A 18 -1.83 -2.98 -8.24
CA ALA A 18 -2.53 -4.25 -8.51
C ALA A 18 -3.63 -4.59 -7.50
N TYR A 19 -3.52 -4.10 -6.25
CA TYR A 19 -4.39 -4.57 -5.16
C TYR A 19 -5.11 -3.46 -4.39
N CYS A 20 -4.78 -2.18 -4.60
CA CYS A 20 -5.33 -1.07 -3.82
C CYS A 20 -6.11 -0.06 -4.67
N THR A 21 -5.59 0.32 -5.85
CA THR A 21 -6.15 1.44 -6.64
C THR A 21 -7.47 1.12 -7.32
N ASP A 22 -7.80 -0.15 -7.60
CA ASP A 22 -9.13 -0.57 -8.12
C ASP A 22 -10.34 -0.09 -7.28
N CYS A 23 -10.12 0.35 -6.04
CA CYS A 23 -11.16 0.93 -5.18
C CYS A 23 -10.74 2.25 -4.52
N HIS A 24 -9.44 2.53 -4.41
CA HIS A 24 -8.90 3.69 -3.70
C HIS A 24 -8.13 4.62 -4.65
N ASP A 25 -8.70 4.88 -5.82
CA ASP A 25 -8.19 5.80 -6.84
C ASP A 25 -8.86 7.19 -6.74
N ALA A 26 -8.55 8.06 -7.70
CA ALA A 26 -9.13 9.40 -7.81
C ALA A 26 -10.64 9.41 -8.11
N ASP A 27 -11.20 8.33 -8.66
CA ASP A 27 -12.57 8.26 -9.16
C ASP A 27 -13.53 7.64 -8.13
N GLU A 28 -13.27 6.41 -7.67
CA GLU A 28 -14.10 5.65 -6.73
C GLU A 28 -13.93 6.14 -5.28
N LYS A 29 -12.70 6.48 -4.88
CA LYS A 29 -12.37 7.02 -3.54
C LYS A 29 -13.01 6.26 -2.38
N LYS A 30 -13.07 4.93 -2.46
CA LYS A 30 -13.82 4.11 -1.51
C LYS A 30 -13.31 4.32 -0.09
N GLY A 31 -14.22 4.49 0.86
CA GLY A 31 -13.84 4.79 2.25
C GLY A 31 -13.17 6.16 2.44
N GLY A 32 -13.27 7.07 1.45
CA GLY A 32 -12.69 8.41 1.51
C GLY A 32 -11.17 8.43 1.32
N LEU A 33 -10.61 7.41 0.67
CA LEU A 33 -9.18 7.27 0.43
C LEU A 33 -8.89 7.27 -1.07
N ASP A 34 -7.96 8.13 -1.47
CA ASP A 34 -7.36 8.23 -2.79
C ASP A 34 -5.85 8.03 -2.62
N LEU A 35 -5.34 6.87 -3.01
CA LEU A 35 -3.92 6.52 -2.89
C LEU A 35 -3.07 7.11 -4.01
N GLU A 36 -3.67 7.57 -5.10
CA GLU A 36 -2.95 8.22 -6.20
C GLU A 36 -2.57 9.65 -5.82
N ALA A 37 -3.43 10.32 -5.05
CA ALA A 37 -3.20 11.67 -4.52
C ALA A 37 -2.53 11.68 -3.13
N LEU A 38 -2.47 10.55 -2.42
CA LEU A 38 -1.86 10.48 -1.09
C LEU A 38 -0.33 10.37 -1.20
N GLU A 39 0.35 11.51 -1.03
CA GLU A 39 1.81 11.55 -0.97
C GLU A 39 2.36 10.95 0.33
N TRP A 40 3.60 10.47 0.32
CA TRP A 40 4.32 10.11 1.54
C TRP A 40 4.95 11.37 2.16
N LYS A 41 4.36 11.89 3.24
CA LYS A 41 4.80 13.09 3.97
C LYS A 41 4.79 12.83 5.48
N PRO A 42 5.74 12.04 6.02
CA PRO A 42 5.70 11.61 7.42
C PRO A 42 5.85 12.76 8.44
N ASP A 43 6.39 13.91 8.02
CA ASP A 43 6.46 15.12 8.86
C ASP A 43 5.10 15.81 9.04
N ASP A 44 4.13 15.51 8.18
CA ASP A 44 2.73 15.89 8.37
C ASP A 44 2.02 14.79 9.17
N ARG A 45 1.69 15.11 10.43
CA ARG A 45 1.01 14.18 11.34
C ARG A 45 -0.29 13.61 10.74
N ALA A 46 -1.09 14.41 10.05
CA ALA A 46 -2.35 13.94 9.47
C ALA A 46 -2.11 13.01 8.27
N ASN A 47 -1.04 13.25 7.51
CA ASN A 47 -0.60 12.35 6.45
C ASN A 47 -0.13 11.01 7.03
N LEU A 48 0.73 11.07 8.05
CA LEU A 48 1.26 9.88 8.72
C LEU A 48 0.14 9.04 9.34
N GLU A 49 -0.82 9.65 10.03
CA GLU A 49 -1.97 8.96 10.62
C GLU A 49 -2.80 8.20 9.55
N LYS A 50 -2.94 8.75 8.34
CA LYS A 50 -3.60 8.04 7.22
C LYS A 50 -2.79 6.82 6.79
N TRP A 51 -1.47 6.96 6.62
CA TRP A 51 -0.61 5.84 6.23
C TRP A 51 -0.55 4.74 7.29
N VAL A 52 -0.51 5.09 8.58
CA VAL A 52 -0.61 4.12 9.68
C VAL A 52 -1.92 3.35 9.57
N LYS A 53 -3.04 4.02 9.32
CA LYS A 53 -4.32 3.33 9.13
C LYS A 53 -4.30 2.41 7.91
N VAL A 54 -3.74 2.83 6.78
CA VAL A 54 -3.60 1.96 5.59
C VAL A 54 -2.79 0.72 5.95
N TYR A 55 -1.65 0.90 6.61
CA TYR A 55 -0.80 -0.19 7.07
C TYR A 55 -1.57 -1.15 7.98
N ASP A 56 -2.25 -0.65 9.02
CA ASP A 56 -2.98 -1.47 9.98
C ASP A 56 -4.05 -2.36 9.33
N PHE A 57 -4.78 -1.84 8.33
CA PHE A 57 -5.81 -2.61 7.63
C PHE A 57 -5.21 -3.71 6.74
N VAL A 58 -4.05 -3.43 6.13
CA VAL A 58 -3.33 -4.42 5.32
C VAL A 58 -2.70 -5.49 6.22
N ASP A 59 -2.07 -5.09 7.32
CA ASP A 59 -1.45 -5.98 8.31
C ASP A 59 -2.47 -6.94 8.95
N LYS A 60 -3.68 -6.44 9.23
CA LYS A 60 -4.79 -7.27 9.74
C LYS A 60 -5.47 -8.15 8.68
N GLY A 61 -5.06 -8.06 7.42
CA GLY A 61 -5.71 -8.78 6.31
C GLY A 61 -7.16 -8.34 6.07
N GLU A 62 -7.52 -7.12 6.47
CA GLU A 62 -8.85 -6.53 6.20
C GLU A 62 -8.91 -5.95 4.78
N MET A 63 -7.75 -5.56 4.23
CA MET A 63 -7.59 -5.09 2.87
C MET A 63 -6.57 -5.95 2.10
N PRO A 64 -6.92 -6.39 0.87
CA PRO A 64 -8.20 -6.20 0.18
C PRO A 64 -9.34 -7.01 0.83
N PRO A 65 -10.61 -6.56 0.76
CA PRO A 65 -11.73 -7.32 1.34
C PRO A 65 -11.81 -8.74 0.76
N LYS A 66 -12.18 -9.74 1.58
CA LYS A 66 -12.15 -11.19 1.24
C LYS A 66 -12.78 -11.60 -0.11
N LYS A 67 -13.66 -10.77 -0.69
CA LYS A 67 -14.31 -11.02 -2.00
C LYS A 67 -13.58 -10.37 -3.18
N ARG A 68 -12.39 -9.79 -2.95
CA ARG A 68 -11.57 -9.10 -3.96
C ARG A 68 -10.27 -9.85 -4.20
N ASN A 69 -9.54 -9.44 -5.23
CA ASN A 69 -8.22 -9.96 -5.52
C ASN A 69 -7.34 -9.84 -4.26
N GLN A 70 -6.84 -10.97 -3.78
CA GLN A 70 -6.03 -11.02 -2.57
C GLN A 70 -4.56 -10.84 -2.95
N ARG A 71 -3.82 -10.13 -2.11
CA ARG A 71 -2.36 -10.04 -2.23
C ARG A 71 -1.75 -11.41 -1.86
N PRO A 72 -0.58 -11.79 -2.40
CA PRO A 72 0.14 -12.95 -1.90
C PRO A 72 0.41 -12.84 -0.40
N ASP A 73 0.48 -13.98 0.29
CA ASP A 73 0.85 -13.99 1.69
C ASP A 73 2.27 -13.43 1.85
N ALA A 74 2.54 -12.75 2.97
CA ALA A 74 3.83 -12.10 3.19
C ALA A 74 5.01 -13.08 3.08
N ALA A 75 4.81 -14.35 3.42
CA ALA A 75 5.80 -15.42 3.30
C ALA A 75 6.06 -15.89 1.85
N GLU A 76 5.22 -15.52 0.89
CA GLU A 76 5.36 -15.86 -0.53
C GLU A 76 5.96 -14.71 -1.35
N ALA A 77 6.08 -13.51 -0.76
CA ALA A 77 6.59 -12.30 -1.41
C ALA A 77 8.09 -12.05 -1.17
N GLU A 78 8.78 -12.96 -0.46
CA GLU A 78 10.22 -12.91 -0.12
C GLU A 78 11.09 -13.84 -0.99
#